data_AF-A0A7K7KPL3-F1
#
_entry.id   AF-A0A7K7KPL3-F1
#
_cell.length_a   1.000
_cell.length_b   1.000
_cell.length_c   1.000
_cell.angle_alpha   90.00
_cell.angle_beta   90.00
_cell.angle_gamma   90.00
#
_symmetry.space_group_name_H-M   'P 1'
#
loop_
_entity.id
_entity.type
_entity.pdbx_description
1 polymer ?
#
loop_
_entity_poly.entity_id
_entity_poly.type
_entity_poly.pdbx_seq_one_letter_code
_entity_poly.pdbx_strand_id
1 'polypeptide(L)'
;ANRLCAASSNRTGFLCDDRVTCIPASQVCDRTSNCRDGEDEQEELCGDLPRSLPTYLVFRCGNPAHWVYADKRCNGINDCGDCSDEMGSLSACPPCGSAWWSCSPVLYEYCACVPRSLCRDSIQHCTSWSDEFLC
;
A
#
# COMPACT_ATOMS: atom_id res chain seq x y z
N ALA A 1 10.87 3.06 -21.33
CA ALA A 1 9.46 3.35 -21.67
C ALA A 1 8.65 3.35 -20.38
N ASN A 2 7.65 4.22 -20.22
CA ASN A 2 6.82 4.21 -19.02
C ASN A 2 5.86 3.01 -19.08
N ARG A 3 6.04 2.03 -18.19
CA ARG A 3 5.26 0.78 -18.10
C ARG A 3 4.19 0.86 -17.01
N LEU A 4 3.73 2.07 -16.68
CA LEU A 4 2.68 2.29 -15.70
C LEU A 4 1.32 1.78 -16.22
N CYS A 5 0.63 1.00 -15.39
CA CYS A 5 -0.76 0.59 -15.60
C CYS A 5 -1.55 0.61 -14.28
N ALA A 6 -2.87 0.47 -14.37
CA ALA A 6 -3.73 0.29 -13.21
C ALA A 6 -4.07 -1.21 -13.08
N ALA A 7 -3.55 -1.86 -12.06
CA ALA A 7 -3.83 -3.26 -11.77
C ALA A 7 -5.21 -3.40 -11.09
N SER A 8 -5.51 -4.60 -10.58
CA SER A 8 -6.75 -4.85 -9.83
C SER A 8 -6.97 -3.81 -8.73
N SER A 9 -8.24 -3.41 -8.54
CA SER A 9 -8.65 -2.38 -7.58
C SER A 9 -8.07 -0.97 -7.82
N ASN A 10 -7.74 -0.64 -9.07
CA ASN A 10 -7.23 0.68 -9.49
C ASN A 10 -5.92 1.08 -8.77
N ARG A 11 -5.11 0.08 -8.41
CA ARG A 11 -3.81 0.27 -7.77
C ARG A 11 -2.71 0.40 -8.82
N THR A 12 -1.59 1.00 -8.42
CA THR A 12 -0.43 1.15 -9.30
C THR A 12 0.12 -0.22 -9.70
N GLY A 13 0.31 -0.43 -11.00
CA GLY A 13 0.81 -1.67 -11.56
C GLY A 13 1.93 -1.48 -12.55
N PHE A 14 2.55 -2.60 -12.90
CA PHE A 14 3.57 -2.75 -13.92
C PHE A 14 2.99 -3.47 -15.14
N LEU A 15 3.11 -2.84 -16.31
CA LEU A 15 2.65 -3.36 -17.58
C LEU A 15 3.74 -4.27 -18.17
N CYS A 16 3.42 -5.55 -18.36
CA CYS A 16 4.28 -6.52 -19.04
C CYS A 16 4.53 -6.12 -20.52
N ASP A 17 5.55 -6.71 -21.15
CA ASP A 17 6.02 -6.36 -22.50
C ASP A 17 5.02 -6.80 -23.57
N ASP A 18 4.16 -7.76 -23.23
CA ASP A 18 2.98 -8.14 -24.00
C ASP A 18 1.95 -7.00 -24.13
N ARG A 19 2.09 -5.91 -23.36
CA ARG A 19 1.20 -4.74 -23.30
C ARG A 19 -0.25 -5.07 -22.94
N VAL A 20 -0.49 -6.26 -22.39
CA VAL A 20 -1.82 -6.75 -22.01
C VAL A 20 -1.85 -7.08 -20.53
N THR A 21 -0.80 -7.73 -20.03
CA THR A 21 -0.73 -8.17 -18.65
C THR A 21 -0.29 -7.01 -17.75
N CYS A 22 -1.12 -6.65 -16.78
CA CYS A 22 -0.82 -5.62 -15.78
C CYS A 22 -0.80 -6.28 -14.40
N ILE A 23 0.37 -6.32 -13.80
CA ILE A 23 0.58 -6.91 -12.48
C ILE A 23 0.65 -5.79 -11.41
N PRO A 24 0.21 -6.04 -10.16
CA PRO A 24 0.43 -5.12 -9.04
C PRO A 24 1.93 -4.81 -8.86
N ALA A 25 2.26 -3.61 -8.39
CA ALA A 25 3.65 -3.27 -8.14
C ALA A 25 4.34 -4.25 -7.18
N SER A 26 3.63 -4.77 -6.18
CA SER A 26 4.14 -5.78 -5.25
C SER A 26 4.41 -7.17 -5.83
N GLN A 27 4.02 -7.44 -7.08
CA GLN A 27 4.36 -8.66 -7.81
C GLN A 27 5.65 -8.51 -8.63
N VAL A 28 6.26 -7.33 -8.61
CA VAL A 28 7.55 -7.11 -9.27
C VAL A 28 8.68 -7.49 -8.31
N CYS A 29 9.58 -8.36 -8.74
CA CYS A 29 10.68 -8.90 -7.93
C CYS A 29 10.19 -9.71 -6.71
N ASP A 30 9.06 -10.41 -6.85
CA ASP A 30 8.45 -11.25 -5.82
C ASP A 30 8.91 -12.72 -5.88
N ARG A 31 9.83 -13.03 -6.81
CA ARG A 31 10.38 -14.37 -7.14
C ARG A 31 9.42 -15.24 -7.94
N THR A 32 8.33 -14.69 -8.45
CA THR A 32 7.37 -15.36 -9.31
C THR A 32 7.34 -14.68 -10.66
N SER A 33 7.52 -15.44 -11.74
CA SER A 33 7.32 -14.90 -13.09
C SER A 33 5.82 -14.71 -13.33
N ASN A 34 5.31 -13.50 -13.11
CA ASN A 34 3.93 -13.12 -13.42
C ASN A 34 3.80 -12.61 -14.86
N CYS A 35 4.83 -11.98 -15.42
CA CYS A 35 4.85 -11.66 -16.85
C CYS A 35 5.20 -12.88 -17.70
N ARG A 36 4.76 -12.87 -18.96
CA ARG A 36 4.95 -13.97 -19.92
C ARG A 36 6.42 -14.30 -20.17
N ASP A 37 7.26 -13.27 -20.27
CA ASP A 37 8.69 -13.40 -20.54
C ASP A 37 9.53 -13.23 -19.25
N GLY A 38 8.88 -13.18 -18.08
CA GLY A 38 9.50 -13.05 -16.77
C GLY A 38 10.23 -11.73 -16.55
N GLU A 39 9.88 -10.68 -17.29
CA GLU A 39 10.55 -9.39 -17.21
C GLU A 39 10.31 -8.61 -15.91
N ASP A 40 9.29 -8.99 -15.16
CA ASP A 40 9.04 -8.58 -13.79
C ASP A 40 10.08 -9.10 -12.78
N GLU A 41 10.84 -10.14 -13.13
CA GLU A 41 11.85 -10.79 -12.29
C GLU A 41 13.29 -10.67 -12.85
N GLN A 42 13.48 -9.89 -13.90
CA GLN A 42 14.79 -9.72 -14.53
C GLN A 42 15.76 -8.93 -13.65
N GLU A 43 17.05 -9.28 -13.70
CA GLU A 43 18.10 -8.65 -12.90
C GLU A 43 18.26 -7.14 -13.20
N GLU A 44 17.95 -6.71 -14.42
CA GLU A 44 17.90 -5.29 -14.78
C GLU A 44 16.91 -4.50 -13.89
N LEU A 45 15.82 -5.13 -13.49
CA LEU A 45 14.77 -4.54 -12.65
C LEU A 45 14.99 -4.81 -11.16
N CYS A 46 15.46 -6.02 -10.81
CA CYS A 46 15.53 -6.51 -9.43
C CYS A 46 16.93 -6.47 -8.80
N GLY A 47 17.96 -6.02 -9.53
CA GLY A 47 19.36 -6.09 -9.08
C GLY A 47 19.78 -5.11 -7.97
N ASP A 48 19.17 -3.93 -7.88
CA ASP A 48 19.49 -2.91 -6.85
C ASP A 48 18.22 -2.28 -6.27
N LEU A 49 17.41 -3.10 -5.59
CA LEU A 49 16.15 -2.65 -4.99
C LEU A 49 16.38 -1.62 -3.86
N PRO A 50 15.63 -0.50 -3.80
CA PRO A 50 14.55 -0.06 -4.73
C PRO A 50 15.02 0.87 -5.85
N ARG A 51 16.34 1.08 -6.03
CA ARG A 51 16.90 2.07 -6.97
C ARG A 51 16.77 1.64 -8.43
N SER A 52 16.84 0.34 -8.70
CA SER A 52 16.60 -0.23 -10.03
C SER A 52 15.14 -0.16 -10.45
N LEU A 53 14.20 -0.11 -9.49
CA LEU A 53 12.78 0.00 -9.78
C LEU A 53 12.42 1.40 -10.29
N PRO A 54 11.51 1.48 -11.29
CA PRO A 54 10.89 2.73 -11.67
C PRO A 54 10.24 3.45 -10.49
N THR A 55 10.41 4.78 -10.42
CA THR A 55 9.93 5.60 -9.30
C THR A 55 8.43 5.49 -9.05
N TYR A 56 7.62 5.19 -10.07
CA TYR A 56 6.18 5.02 -9.89
C TYR A 56 5.78 3.72 -9.20
N LEU A 57 6.65 2.71 -9.15
CA LEU A 57 6.42 1.45 -8.42
C LEU A 57 6.86 1.55 -6.95
N VAL A 58 7.58 2.60 -6.57
CA VAL A 58 8.20 2.74 -5.26
C VAL A 58 7.54 3.88 -4.49
N PHE A 59 7.16 3.60 -3.26
CA PHE A 59 6.76 4.62 -2.29
C PHE A 59 7.80 4.69 -1.16
N ARG A 60 8.27 5.90 -0.86
CA ARG A 60 9.18 6.12 0.27
C ARG A 60 8.35 6.48 1.49
N CYS A 61 8.56 5.73 2.57
CA CYS A 61 7.94 6.00 3.86
C CYS A 61 8.42 7.34 4.43
N GLY A 62 7.80 7.81 5.50
CA GLY A 62 8.22 9.01 6.23
C GLY A 62 9.68 8.92 6.66
N ASN A 63 10.12 7.71 7.05
CA ASN A 63 11.53 7.38 7.12
C ASN A 63 12.11 7.02 5.73
N PRO A 64 13.06 7.81 5.18
CA PRO A 64 13.61 7.59 3.84
C PRO A 64 14.43 6.30 3.68
N ALA A 65 14.81 5.65 4.80
CA ALA A 65 15.46 4.34 4.79
C ALA A 65 14.49 3.19 4.46
N HIS A 66 13.19 3.39 4.70
CA HIS A 66 12.14 2.40 4.44
C HIS A 66 11.34 2.77 3.19
N TRP A 67 10.94 1.75 2.45
CA TRP A 67 10.15 1.89 1.24
C TRP A 67 9.22 0.70 1.10
N VAL A 68 8.13 0.90 0.38
CA VAL A 68 7.12 -0.11 0.08
C VAL A 68 6.70 0.03 -1.39
N TYR A 69 6.02 -0.98 -1.93
CA TYR A 69 5.49 -0.91 -3.28
C TYR A 69 4.34 0.10 -3.38
N ALA A 70 4.21 0.77 -4.52
CA ALA A 70 3.22 1.83 -4.70
C ALA A 70 1.76 1.36 -4.62
N ASP A 71 1.49 0.07 -4.83
CA ASP A 71 0.17 -0.54 -4.65
C ASP A 71 -0.15 -0.90 -3.19
N LYS A 72 0.84 -0.82 -2.30
CA LYS A 72 0.68 -1.04 -0.87
C LYS A 72 0.14 0.19 -0.15
N ARG A 73 0.26 1.37 -0.74
CA ARG A 73 -0.34 2.59 -0.18
C ARG A 73 -1.85 2.44 -0.06
N CYS A 74 -2.40 2.92 1.05
CA CYS A 74 -3.83 2.96 1.30
C CYS A 74 -4.49 1.57 1.24
N ASN A 75 -3.76 0.52 1.62
CA ASN A 75 -4.26 -0.85 1.66
C ASN A 75 -4.85 -1.24 3.03
N GLY A 76 -4.79 -0.35 4.02
CA GLY A 76 -5.27 -0.54 5.39
C GLY A 76 -4.27 -1.21 6.35
N ILE A 77 -3.06 -1.49 5.90
CA ILE A 77 -2.00 -2.18 6.64
C ILE A 77 -0.81 -1.22 6.77
N ASN A 78 -0.17 -1.23 7.93
CA ASN A 78 1.04 -0.45 8.18
C ASN A 78 2.28 -1.14 7.56
N ASP A 79 2.48 -1.04 6.25
CA ASP A 79 3.67 -1.62 5.60
C ASP A 79 4.94 -0.78 5.90
N CYS A 80 4.82 0.52 6.14
CA CYS A 80 5.95 1.38 6.50
C CYS A 80 6.42 1.26 7.96
N GLY A 81 5.57 0.76 8.86
CA GLY A 81 5.78 0.75 10.31
C GLY A 81 5.47 2.08 11.01
N ASP A 82 5.50 3.20 10.27
CA ASP A 82 5.17 4.55 10.76
C ASP A 82 3.83 5.10 10.22
N CYS A 83 3.04 4.27 9.54
CA CYS A 83 1.78 4.61 8.88
C CYS A 83 1.89 5.61 7.72
N SER A 84 3.07 5.94 7.20
CA SER A 84 3.21 6.93 6.12
C SER A 84 2.59 6.50 4.78
N ASP A 85 2.42 5.20 4.58
CA ASP A 85 1.75 4.58 3.45
C ASP A 85 0.21 4.65 3.53
N GLU A 86 -0.34 4.90 4.72
CA GLU A 86 -1.76 4.92 5.00
C GLU A 86 -2.28 6.28 5.50
N MET A 87 -1.38 7.13 6.00
CA MET A 87 -1.69 8.39 6.65
C MET A 87 -0.81 9.54 6.13
N GLY A 88 -1.44 10.70 5.97
CA GLY A 88 -0.77 11.95 5.66
C GLY A 88 -0.85 12.38 4.19
N SER A 89 -0.29 13.56 3.91
CA SER A 89 -0.32 14.15 2.56
C SER A 89 0.56 13.40 1.55
N LEU A 90 1.47 12.54 2.02
CA LEU A 90 2.43 11.83 1.18
C LEU A 90 1.79 10.62 0.47
N SER A 91 0.86 9.92 1.11
CA SER A 91 0.19 8.74 0.56
C SER A 91 -1.01 9.09 -0.33
N ALA A 92 -1.55 10.32 -0.24
CA ALA A 92 -2.71 10.80 -0.99
C ALA A 92 -3.92 9.84 -0.90
N CYS A 93 -4.08 9.16 0.24
CA CYS A 93 -5.16 8.20 0.44
C CYS A 93 -6.53 8.89 0.44
N PRO A 94 -7.56 8.24 -0.14
CA PRO A 94 -8.92 8.71 0.03
C PRO A 94 -9.30 8.69 1.52
N PRO A 95 -10.24 9.56 1.95
CA PRO A 95 -10.79 9.49 3.31
C PRO A 95 -11.33 8.09 3.58
N CYS A 96 -11.27 7.65 4.85
CA CYS A 96 -11.80 6.34 5.26
C CYS A 96 -13.21 6.15 4.69
N GLY A 97 -13.42 5.05 3.96
CA GLY A 97 -14.71 4.76 3.32
C GLY A 97 -15.83 4.61 4.34
N SER A 98 -17.09 4.52 3.88
CA SER A 98 -18.26 4.44 4.78
C SER A 98 -18.21 3.29 5.80
N ALA A 99 -17.57 2.16 5.44
CA ALA A 99 -17.38 1.00 6.32
C ALA A 99 -16.27 1.17 7.37
N TRP A 100 -15.52 2.27 7.31
CA TRP A 100 -14.37 2.56 8.17
C TRP A 100 -14.58 3.93 8.82
N TRP A 101 -13.88 4.18 9.91
CA TRP A 101 -13.93 5.47 10.60
C TRP A 101 -12.51 5.93 10.94
N SER A 102 -12.26 7.24 10.81
CA SER A 102 -10.93 7.81 11.00
C SER A 102 -10.64 8.08 12.48
N CYS A 103 -9.62 7.44 13.04
CA CYS A 103 -9.12 7.72 14.39
C CYS A 103 -7.64 7.36 14.53
N SER A 104 -7.01 7.73 15.64
CA SER A 104 -5.69 7.21 15.99
C SER A 104 -5.86 5.85 16.69
N PRO A 105 -5.47 4.73 16.04
CA PRO A 105 -5.68 3.42 16.62
C PRO A 105 -4.71 3.14 17.78
N VAL A 106 -5.11 2.26 18.70
CA VAL A 106 -4.27 1.82 19.84
C VAL A 106 -3.22 0.81 19.39
N LEU A 107 -3.60 -0.09 18.47
CA LEU A 107 -2.71 -1.05 17.84
C LEU A 107 -2.27 -0.50 16.48
N TYR A 108 -0.95 -0.40 16.27
CA TYR A 108 -0.32 0.04 15.01
C TYR A 108 -0.50 -0.96 13.84
N GLU A 109 -1.37 -1.96 14.00
CA GLU A 109 -1.74 -2.92 12.95
C GLU A 109 -2.63 -2.26 11.89
N TYR A 110 -3.47 -1.30 12.29
CA TYR A 110 -4.26 -0.46 11.40
C TYR A 110 -3.73 0.97 11.46
N CYS A 111 -3.74 1.67 10.33
CA CYS A 111 -3.31 3.06 10.27
C CYS A 111 -4.49 3.96 9.99
N ALA A 112 -4.79 4.86 10.92
CA ALA A 112 -5.77 5.94 10.83
C ALA A 112 -7.25 5.55 10.59
N CYS A 113 -7.56 4.36 10.06
CA CYS A 113 -8.92 3.90 9.80
C CYS A 113 -9.18 2.59 10.56
N VAL A 114 -10.19 2.60 11.43
CA VAL A 114 -10.66 1.40 12.14
C VAL A 114 -11.96 0.93 11.51
N PRO A 115 -12.16 -0.39 11.31
CA PRO A 115 -13.43 -0.92 10.81
C PRO A 115 -14.61 -0.51 11.69
N ARG A 116 -15.71 -0.04 11.09
CA ARG A 116 -16.95 0.25 11.85
C ARG A 116 -17.57 -0.99 12.49
N SER A 117 -17.19 -2.19 12.08
CA SER A 117 -17.59 -3.44 12.74
C SER A 117 -17.07 -3.55 14.17
N LEU A 118 -16.04 -2.77 14.53
CA LEU A 118 -15.45 -2.72 15.87
C LEU A 118 -16.05 -1.58 16.72
N CYS A 119 -17.16 -0.97 16.28
CA CYS A 119 -17.85 0.05 17.07
C CYS A 119 -18.58 -0.61 18.26
N ARG A 120 -18.35 -0.07 19.46
CA ARG A 120 -18.99 -0.53 20.71
C ARG A 120 -18.80 -2.02 20.97
N ASP A 121 -17.63 -2.55 20.62
CA ASP A 121 -17.29 -3.94 20.88
C ASP A 121 -16.65 -4.14 22.26
N SER A 122 -16.57 -3.07 23.06
CA SER A 122 -15.99 -3.03 24.40
C SER A 122 -14.47 -3.22 24.43
N ILE A 123 -13.81 -3.10 23.28
CA ILE A 123 -12.36 -3.15 23.14
C ILE A 123 -11.88 -1.78 22.65
N GLN A 124 -10.81 -1.26 23.25
CA GLN A 124 -10.27 0.03 22.84
C GLN A 124 -9.45 -0.11 21.55
N HIS A 125 -10.04 0.25 20.42
CA HIS A 125 -9.36 0.31 19.12
C HIS A 125 -8.84 1.69 18.81
N CYS A 126 -9.46 2.78 19.31
CA CYS A 126 -8.96 4.14 19.16
C CYS A 126 -8.41 4.69 20.50
N THR A 127 -7.29 5.42 20.44
CA THR A 127 -6.67 6.03 21.63
C THR A 127 -7.62 6.98 22.36
N SER A 128 -8.50 7.64 21.63
CA SER A 128 -9.54 8.54 22.15
C SER A 128 -10.83 7.84 22.59
N TRP A 129 -10.88 6.50 22.58
CA TRP A 129 -12.11 5.70 22.81
C TRP A 129 -13.28 6.08 21.89
N SER A 130 -13.00 6.75 20.78
CA SER A 130 -14.02 7.28 19.89
C SER A 130 -14.75 6.17 19.13
N ASP A 131 -14.13 5.01 18.98
CA ASP A 131 -14.73 3.75 18.54
C ASP A 131 -15.82 3.22 19.50
N GLU A 132 -15.82 3.62 20.77
CA GLU A 132 -16.83 3.19 21.75
C GLU A 132 -17.89 4.29 21.99
N PHE A 133 -17.48 5.56 21.97
CA PHE A 133 -18.35 6.68 22.36
C PHE A 133 -18.95 7.49 21.21
N LEU A 134 -18.28 7.57 20.05
CA LEU A 134 -18.61 8.54 18.98
C LEU A 134 -19.07 7.91 17.67
N CYS A 135 -19.00 6.59 17.52
CA CYS A 135 -19.62 5.92 16.38
C CYS A 135 -21.15 6.10 16.37
#